data_AF-A0A1X3DGT8-F1
#
_entry.id   AF-A0A1X3DGT8-F1
#
_cell.length_a   1.000
_cell.length_b   1.000
_cell.length_c   1.000
_cell.angle_alpha   90.00
_cell.angle_beta   90.00
_cell.angle_gamma   90.00
#
_symmetry.space_group_name_H-M   'P 1'
#
loop_
_entity.id
_entity.type
_entity.pdbx_description
1 polymer ?
#
loop_
_entity_poly.entity_id
_entity_poly.type
_entity_poly.pdbx_seq_one_letter_code
_entity_poly.pdbx_strand_id
1 'polypeptide(L)'
;MNVSKKLLLEKEDGDISFTLTLNGRTYSAGESVDFQQFPMGMSESSYQSEEVKYVKDLSSGTATADAMRKQHTRDVTKVRMYHQPYSVVFGVWQTDEWVDGKQVEWAKKGETTHFEIYTMLGQKTTERQMQTMVGKAVYQGVAFNQKQQGKLAYQVDFDKREGSGSITGLHNYGDITLHKAAIGKQVFQEVHNSYGDRSPFAEGIGIQGKASGNNLRDATYGLAFFGPQAEEIAGYVENGQDSPIRDRIIGLGGKR
;
A
#
# COMPACT_ATOMS: atom_id res chain seq x y z
N MET A 1 -13.22 21.17 5.00
CA MET A 1 -13.79 19.80 5.06
C MET A 1 -12.76 18.89 5.71
N ASN A 2 -13.11 18.13 6.74
CA ASN A 2 -12.20 17.14 7.33
C ASN A 2 -12.26 15.86 6.48
N VAL A 3 -11.21 15.60 5.69
CA VAL A 3 -11.07 14.38 4.89
C VAL A 3 -10.60 13.24 5.80
N SER A 4 -11.49 12.33 6.18
CA SER A 4 -11.08 11.17 7.01
C SER A 4 -10.05 10.30 6.28
N LYS A 5 -8.86 10.15 6.87
CA LYS A 5 -7.82 9.20 6.43
C LYS A 5 -7.45 8.30 7.59
N LYS A 6 -8.46 7.59 8.08
CA LYS A 6 -8.31 6.73 9.26
C LYS A 6 -8.13 5.29 8.83
N LEU A 7 -7.05 4.68 9.29
CA LEU A 7 -6.87 3.23 9.23
C LEU A 7 -7.40 2.63 10.53
N LEU A 8 -8.40 1.76 10.44
CA LEU A 8 -8.84 0.97 11.58
C LEU A 8 -7.88 -0.20 11.75
N LEU A 9 -7.36 -0.39 12.97
CA LEU A 9 -6.67 -1.62 13.33
C LEU A 9 -7.74 -2.65 13.65
N GLU A 10 -8.04 -3.54 12.72
CA GLU A 10 -9.11 -4.52 12.90
C GLU A 10 -8.78 -5.47 14.04
N LYS A 11 -9.82 -5.95 14.72
CA LYS A 11 -9.68 -7.04 15.69
C LYS A 11 -9.73 -8.33 14.90
N GLU A 12 -8.66 -9.12 14.93
CA GLU A 12 -8.74 -10.50 14.46
C GLU A 12 -9.60 -11.32 15.42
N ASP A 13 -10.40 -12.26 14.88
CA ASP A 13 -11.16 -13.20 15.70
C ASP A 13 -10.22 -14.17 16.42
N GLY A 14 -10.41 -14.30 17.74
CA GLY A 14 -9.58 -15.14 18.61
C GLY A 14 -8.75 -14.32 19.62
N ASP A 15 -8.09 -15.00 20.55
CA ASP A 15 -7.30 -14.37 21.61
C ASP A 15 -5.95 -13.80 21.09
N ILE A 16 -6.03 -12.90 20.11
CA ILE A 16 -4.89 -12.21 19.50
C ILE A 16 -4.85 -10.78 20.05
N SER A 17 -3.70 -10.36 20.59
CA SER A 17 -3.48 -8.94 20.92
C SER A 17 -2.51 -8.33 19.92
N PHE A 18 -2.94 -7.28 19.24
CA PHE A 18 -2.12 -6.49 18.32
C PHE A 18 -1.99 -5.05 18.82
N THR A 19 -0.77 -4.53 18.79
CA THR A 19 -0.51 -3.10 19.00
C THR A 19 0.43 -2.55 17.94
N LEU A 20 0.24 -1.27 17.61
CA LEU A 20 1.02 -0.50 16.66
C LEU A 20 1.55 0.75 17.35
N THR A 21 2.86 0.91 17.43
CA THR A 21 3.50 2.12 17.95
C THR A 21 4.07 2.96 16.81
N LEU A 22 3.54 4.17 16.65
CA LEU A 22 3.86 5.09 15.56
C LEU A 22 4.02 6.51 16.13
N ASN A 23 5.16 7.15 15.85
CA ASN A 23 5.53 8.47 16.39
C ASN A 23 5.39 8.57 17.93
N GLY A 24 5.70 7.49 18.65
CA GLY A 24 5.63 7.43 20.12
C GLY A 24 4.23 7.23 20.70
N ARG A 25 3.19 7.13 19.87
CA ARG A 25 1.85 6.73 20.29
C ARG A 25 1.60 5.27 19.96
N THR A 26 1.12 4.51 20.93
CA THR A 26 0.67 3.13 20.75
C THR A 26 -0.84 3.08 20.52
N TYR A 27 -1.23 2.30 19.52
CA TYR A 27 -2.61 2.04 19.12
C TYR A 27 -2.89 0.55 19.28
N SER A 28 -4.00 0.19 19.90
CA SER A 28 -4.47 -1.19 20.08
C SER A 28 -5.48 -1.57 19.00
N ALA A 29 -5.74 -2.87 18.85
CA ALA A 29 -6.82 -3.36 18.01
C ALA A 29 -8.18 -2.71 18.39
N GLY A 30 -8.90 -2.22 17.39
CA GLY A 30 -10.11 -1.42 17.50
C GLY A 30 -9.89 0.10 17.51
N GLU A 31 -8.64 0.57 17.64
CA GLU A 31 -8.32 1.99 17.48
C GLU A 31 -8.04 2.35 16.02
N SER A 32 -8.05 3.66 15.72
CA SER A 32 -7.70 4.15 14.40
C SER A 32 -6.51 5.08 14.41
N VAL A 33 -5.64 4.91 13.40
CA VAL A 33 -4.56 5.85 13.10
C VAL A 33 -5.08 6.90 12.13
N ASP A 34 -5.02 8.17 12.52
CA ASP A 34 -5.38 9.28 11.64
C ASP A 34 -4.16 9.75 10.84
N PHE A 35 -4.18 9.52 9.53
CA PHE A 35 -3.06 9.88 8.68
C PHE A 35 -2.94 11.39 8.40
N GLN A 36 -3.91 12.20 8.81
CA GLN A 36 -3.78 13.66 8.75
C GLN A 36 -2.64 14.19 9.61
N GLN A 37 -2.19 13.41 10.61
CA GLN A 37 -1.08 13.81 11.48
C GLN A 37 0.30 13.74 10.79
N PHE A 38 0.40 13.14 9.60
CA PHE A 38 1.65 13.03 8.85
C PHE A 38 1.87 14.21 7.91
N PRO A 39 3.14 14.60 7.66
CA PRO A 39 3.46 15.70 6.76
C PRO A 39 2.93 15.44 5.35
N MET A 40 2.55 16.53 4.68
CA MET A 40 2.18 16.51 3.27
C MET A 40 3.40 16.20 2.39
N GLY A 41 3.16 15.57 1.24
CA GLY A 41 4.20 15.14 0.31
C GLY A 41 4.76 13.77 0.66
N MET A 42 5.96 13.48 0.13
CA MET A 42 6.67 12.24 0.45
C MET A 42 7.26 12.32 1.84
N SER A 43 7.07 11.25 2.61
CA SER A 43 7.78 11.07 3.88
C SER A 43 8.10 9.61 4.12
N GLU A 44 9.11 9.42 4.97
CA GLU A 44 9.50 8.12 5.48
C GLU A 44 9.34 8.10 6.99
N SER A 45 8.82 7.00 7.51
CA SER A 45 8.71 6.77 8.95
C SER A 45 8.97 5.31 9.27
N SER A 46 8.93 4.98 10.55
CA SER A 46 9.03 3.60 11.02
C SER A 46 7.97 3.40 12.10
N TYR A 47 7.38 2.22 12.16
CA TYR A 47 6.53 1.80 13.27
C TYR A 47 7.00 0.47 13.83
N GLN A 48 6.56 0.20 15.06
CA GLN A 48 6.74 -1.09 15.70
C GLN A 48 5.38 -1.73 15.88
N SER A 49 5.24 -3.00 15.49
CA SER A 49 4.07 -3.80 15.83
C SER A 49 4.45 -4.86 16.85
N GLU A 50 3.53 -5.14 17.76
CA GLU A 50 3.61 -6.29 18.65
C GLU A 50 2.33 -7.11 18.54
N GLU A 51 2.50 -8.42 18.39
CA GLU A 51 1.43 -9.39 18.25
C GLU A 51 1.62 -10.53 19.25
N VAL A 52 0.55 -10.96 19.89
CA VAL A 52 0.53 -12.21 20.68
C VAL A 52 -0.51 -13.14 20.08
N LYS A 53 -0.07 -14.32 19.62
CA LYS A 53 -0.92 -15.38 19.07
C LYS A 53 -0.80 -16.64 19.91
N TYR A 54 -1.87 -17.43 19.99
CA TYR A 54 -1.80 -18.80 20.51
C TYR A 54 -1.39 -19.72 19.37
N VAL A 55 -0.28 -20.42 19.53
CA VAL A 55 0.26 -21.38 18.56
C VAL A 55 0.36 -22.77 19.19
N LYS A 56 0.30 -23.80 18.36
CA LYS A 56 0.44 -25.18 18.84
C LYS A 56 1.84 -25.39 19.43
N ASP A 57 1.91 -25.96 20.62
CA ASP A 57 3.16 -26.30 21.27
C ASP A 57 3.72 -27.61 20.70
N LEU A 58 4.71 -27.49 19.82
CA LEU A 58 5.39 -28.61 19.18
C LEU A 58 6.68 -29.03 19.92
N SER A 59 6.96 -28.45 21.09
CA SER A 59 8.25 -28.60 21.78
C SER A 59 8.43 -29.92 22.54
N SER A 60 7.34 -30.63 22.84
CA SER A 60 7.40 -31.95 23.51
C SER A 60 6.79 -33.01 22.60
N GLY A 61 7.57 -34.01 22.20
CA GLY A 61 7.10 -35.17 21.41
C GLY A 61 6.07 -36.06 22.13
N THR A 62 5.45 -35.56 23.19
CA THR A 62 4.37 -36.16 23.99
C THR A 62 3.19 -35.20 24.20
N ALA A 63 3.17 -34.02 23.56
CA ALA A 63 2.04 -33.11 23.63
C ALA A 63 0.79 -33.76 23.03
N THR A 64 -0.31 -33.80 23.79
CA THR A 64 -1.64 -33.98 23.21
C THR A 64 -1.85 -32.90 22.15
N ALA A 65 -2.61 -33.20 21.10
CA ALA A 65 -2.74 -32.34 19.92
C ALA A 65 -3.29 -30.90 20.19
N ASP A 66 -3.64 -30.60 21.45
CA ASP A 66 -4.37 -29.42 21.92
C ASP A 66 -3.56 -28.48 22.84
N ALA A 67 -2.30 -28.78 23.16
CA ALA A 67 -1.47 -27.86 23.95
C ALA A 67 -1.14 -26.60 23.13
N MET A 68 -1.74 -25.47 23.48
CA MET A 68 -1.47 -24.15 22.89
C MET A 68 -0.53 -23.36 23.79
N ARG A 69 0.46 -22.68 23.20
CA ARG A 69 1.33 -21.72 23.89
C ARG A 69 1.13 -20.33 23.32
N LYS A 70 1.40 -19.30 24.12
CA LYS A 70 1.51 -17.93 23.60
C LYS A 70 2.83 -17.79 22.85
N GLN A 71 2.77 -17.18 21.68
CA GLN A 71 3.91 -16.71 20.91
C GLN A 71 3.82 -15.18 20.83
N HIS A 72 4.90 -14.50 21.17
CA HIS A 72 5.01 -13.05 21.02
C HIS A 72 5.88 -12.73 19.80
N THR A 73 5.32 -11.98 18.86
CA THR A 73 6.01 -11.46 17.69
C THR A 73 6.13 -9.95 17.81
N ARG A 74 7.30 -9.41 17.50
CA ARG A 74 7.53 -7.96 17.41
C ARG A 74 8.24 -7.65 16.11
N ASP A 75 7.78 -6.63 15.38
CA ASP A 75 8.37 -6.21 14.12
C ASP A 75 8.76 -4.74 14.14
N VAL A 76 9.74 -4.39 13.32
CA VAL A 76 10.02 -3.01 12.89
C VAL A 76 9.71 -2.91 11.41
N THR A 77 8.79 -2.02 11.08
CA THR A 77 8.35 -1.79 9.70
C THR A 77 8.69 -0.37 9.28
N LYS A 78 9.36 -0.25 8.14
CA LYS A 78 9.58 1.01 7.46
C LYS A 78 8.40 1.35 6.58
N VAL A 79 8.13 2.64 6.50
CA VAL A 79 7.02 3.21 5.74
C VAL A 79 7.54 4.23 4.76
N ARG A 80 7.02 4.16 3.54
CA ARG A 80 7.00 5.26 2.59
C ARG A 80 5.57 5.68 2.33
N MET A 81 5.28 6.96 2.52
CA MET A 81 3.95 7.49 2.26
C MET A 81 4.01 8.71 1.36
N TYR A 82 3.04 8.80 0.46
CA TYR A 82 2.77 10.03 -0.30
C TYR A 82 1.44 10.61 0.16
N HIS A 83 1.51 11.69 0.93
CA HIS A 83 0.34 12.32 1.53
C HIS A 83 -0.09 13.57 0.74
N GLN A 84 -1.30 13.55 0.19
CA GLN A 84 -1.90 14.66 -0.55
C GLN A 84 -3.11 15.21 0.22
N PRO A 85 -3.75 16.33 -0.16
CA PRO A 85 -4.93 16.82 0.58
C PRO A 85 -6.07 15.80 0.75
N TYR A 86 -6.45 15.09 -0.31
CA TYR A 86 -7.58 14.15 -0.32
C TYR A 86 -7.21 12.68 -0.18
N SER A 87 -5.96 12.31 -0.47
CA SER A 87 -5.48 10.93 -0.55
C SER A 87 -4.17 10.71 0.20
N VAL A 88 -3.89 9.44 0.51
CA VAL A 88 -2.57 8.97 0.94
C VAL A 88 -2.33 7.59 0.33
N VAL A 89 -1.12 7.36 -0.18
CA VAL A 89 -0.64 6.03 -0.59
C VAL A 89 0.42 5.61 0.42
N PHE A 90 0.25 4.41 1.00
CA PHE A 90 1.03 3.94 2.13
C PHE A 90 1.68 2.60 1.78
N GLY A 91 3.00 2.62 1.60
CA GLY A 91 3.79 1.43 1.30
C GLY A 91 4.74 1.06 2.44
N VAL A 92 4.97 -0.24 2.61
CA VAL A 92 5.66 -0.81 3.77
C VAL A 92 6.68 -1.88 3.39
N TRP A 93 7.66 -2.08 4.26
CA TRP A 93 8.55 -3.25 4.28
C TRP A 93 9.14 -3.43 5.68
N GLN A 94 9.26 -4.67 6.14
CA GLN A 94 9.84 -4.99 7.44
C GLN A 94 11.36 -5.03 7.37
N THR A 95 12.01 -4.50 8.41
CA THR A 95 13.47 -4.53 8.57
C THR A 95 13.92 -5.47 9.67
N ASP A 96 13.06 -5.69 10.67
CA ASP A 96 13.37 -6.56 11.79
C ASP A 96 12.12 -7.27 12.28
N GLU A 97 12.32 -8.47 12.82
CA GLU A 97 11.29 -9.28 13.46
C GLU A 97 11.94 -10.10 14.59
N TRP A 98 11.23 -10.23 15.71
CA TRP A 98 11.57 -11.07 16.85
C TRP A 98 10.39 -11.97 17.18
N VAL A 99 10.68 -13.25 17.37
CA VAL A 99 9.72 -14.25 17.84
C VAL A 99 10.19 -14.78 19.20
N ASP A 100 9.34 -14.65 20.21
CA ASP A 100 9.63 -15.02 21.60
C ASP A 100 10.97 -14.45 22.10
N GLY A 101 11.22 -13.18 21.76
CA GLY A 101 12.43 -12.43 22.13
C GLY A 101 13.68 -12.78 21.31
N LYS A 102 13.59 -13.70 20.35
CA LYS A 102 14.70 -14.08 19.47
C LYS A 102 14.53 -13.45 18.10
N GLN A 103 15.54 -12.70 17.65
CA GLN A 103 15.51 -12.12 16.31
C GLN A 103 15.51 -13.23 15.25
N VAL A 104 14.72 -13.07 14.20
CA VAL A 104 14.64 -14.03 13.09
C VAL A 104 15.87 -13.94 12.19
N GLU A 105 16.15 -15.03 11.46
CA GLU A 105 17.43 -15.19 10.77
C GLU A 105 17.64 -14.21 9.61
N TRP A 106 16.59 -13.89 8.85
CA TRP A 106 16.68 -12.91 7.76
C TRP A 106 17.02 -11.51 8.30
N ALA A 107 16.42 -11.12 9.43
CA ALA A 107 16.69 -9.83 10.08
C ALA A 107 18.11 -9.76 10.62
N LYS A 108 18.63 -10.84 11.23
CA LYS A 108 20.05 -10.92 11.66
C LYS A 108 21.04 -10.72 10.52
N LYS A 109 20.67 -11.14 9.31
CA LYS A 109 21.48 -10.97 8.09
C LYS A 109 21.33 -9.57 7.47
N GLY A 110 20.51 -8.69 8.05
CA GLY A 110 20.21 -7.37 7.53
C GLY A 110 19.35 -7.40 6.25
N GLU A 111 18.62 -8.49 6.02
CA GLU A 111 17.67 -8.58 4.92
C GLU A 111 16.36 -7.86 5.29
N THR A 112 15.54 -7.55 4.28
CA THR A 112 14.21 -6.97 4.49
C THR A 112 13.15 -7.82 3.79
N THR A 113 11.90 -7.69 4.22
CA THR A 113 10.79 -8.17 3.40
C THR A 113 10.64 -7.32 2.14
N HIS A 114 9.77 -7.77 1.24
CA HIS A 114 9.51 -7.07 0.00
C HIS A 114 8.65 -5.83 0.24
N PHE A 115 8.77 -4.85 -0.64
CA PHE A 115 7.96 -3.64 -0.59
C PHE A 115 6.58 -3.88 -1.19
N GLU A 116 5.56 -3.40 -0.51
CA GLU A 116 4.16 -3.47 -0.95
C GLU A 116 3.43 -2.16 -0.69
N ILE A 117 2.30 -1.96 -1.36
CA ILE A 117 1.32 -0.94 -0.97
C ILE A 117 0.32 -1.60 -0.04
N TYR A 118 0.39 -1.24 1.23
CA TYR A 118 -0.49 -1.78 2.27
C TYR A 118 -1.89 -1.16 2.18
N THR A 119 -2.00 0.15 1.92
CA THR A 119 -3.32 0.77 1.75
C THR A 119 -3.29 2.09 0.97
N MET A 120 -4.47 2.50 0.53
CA MET A 120 -4.77 3.83 0.01
C MET A 120 -5.99 4.38 0.71
N LEU A 121 -5.85 5.52 1.38
CA LEU A 121 -6.92 6.13 2.18
C LEU A 121 -7.22 7.53 1.67
N GLY A 122 -8.46 7.99 1.87
CA GLY A 122 -8.86 9.31 1.44
C GLY A 122 -10.35 9.48 1.17
N GLN A 123 -10.72 10.70 0.81
CA GLN A 123 -12.06 11.00 0.29
C GLN A 123 -12.13 10.54 -1.16
N LYS A 124 -12.67 9.34 -1.40
CA LYS A 124 -12.85 8.81 -2.76
C LYS A 124 -13.80 9.70 -3.58
N THR A 125 -13.48 9.94 -4.85
CA THR A 125 -14.43 10.56 -5.78
C THR A 125 -15.53 9.55 -6.07
N THR A 126 -16.78 9.97 -5.87
CA THR A 126 -17.94 9.09 -6.08
C THR A 126 -18.26 8.90 -7.55
N GLU A 127 -18.99 7.83 -7.89
CA GLU A 127 -19.51 7.59 -9.24
C GLU A 127 -20.36 8.76 -9.76
N ARG A 128 -21.19 9.35 -8.88
CA ARG A 128 -22.00 10.53 -9.20
C ARG A 128 -21.13 11.74 -9.56
N GLN A 129 -20.11 12.04 -8.76
CA GLN A 129 -19.17 13.13 -9.04
C GLN A 129 -18.40 12.87 -10.33
N MET A 130 -17.97 11.63 -10.57
CA MET A 130 -17.24 11.26 -11.79
C MET A 130 -18.10 11.39 -13.06
N GLN A 131 -19.42 11.17 -12.96
CA GLN A 131 -20.33 11.34 -14.11
C GLN A 131 -20.53 12.81 -14.51
N THR A 132 -20.27 13.76 -13.62
CA THR A 132 -20.38 15.19 -13.91
C THR A 132 -19.07 15.81 -14.43
N MET A 133 -17.97 15.06 -14.44
CA MET A 133 -16.67 15.54 -14.92
C MET A 133 -16.65 15.65 -16.44
N VAL A 134 -16.05 16.72 -16.94
CA VAL A 134 -15.88 17.01 -18.38
C VAL A 134 -14.48 17.60 -18.62
N GLY A 135 -14.03 17.57 -19.86
CA GLY A 135 -12.73 18.11 -20.27
C GLY A 135 -11.55 17.23 -19.88
N LYS A 136 -10.37 17.85 -19.80
CA LYS A 136 -9.10 17.15 -19.55
C LYS A 136 -8.42 17.63 -18.27
N ALA A 137 -7.74 16.70 -17.61
CA ALA A 137 -6.92 16.97 -16.44
C ALA A 137 -5.52 16.38 -16.61
N VAL A 138 -4.53 17.06 -16.05
CA VAL A 138 -3.16 16.55 -15.95
C VAL A 138 -2.80 16.48 -14.47
N TYR A 139 -2.50 15.27 -14.00
CA TYR A 139 -2.06 14.99 -12.66
C TYR A 139 -0.53 14.88 -12.66
N GLN A 140 0.11 15.63 -11.78
CA GLN A 140 1.54 15.54 -11.52
C GLN A 140 1.78 15.10 -10.10
N GLY A 141 2.81 14.28 -9.90
CA GLY A 141 3.15 13.84 -8.56
C GLY A 141 4.33 12.89 -8.53
N VAL A 142 4.24 11.89 -7.67
CA VAL A 142 5.34 11.02 -7.30
C VAL A 142 4.99 9.58 -7.60
N ALA A 143 6.00 8.85 -8.05
CA ALA A 143 6.03 7.39 -7.99
C ALA A 143 7.17 6.97 -7.06
N PHE A 144 7.03 5.84 -6.37
CA PHE A 144 8.04 5.40 -5.42
C PHE A 144 8.04 3.89 -5.25
N ASN A 145 9.22 3.31 -5.02
CA ASN A 145 9.37 1.95 -4.53
C ASN A 145 10.13 1.97 -3.20
N GLN A 146 10.64 0.83 -2.75
CA GLN A 146 11.41 0.73 -1.50
C GLN A 146 12.60 1.73 -1.43
N LYS A 147 13.26 2.03 -2.56
CA LYS A 147 14.56 2.73 -2.58
C LYS A 147 14.56 4.05 -3.34
N GLN A 148 13.66 4.20 -4.30
CA GLN A 148 13.70 5.25 -5.32
C GLN A 148 12.42 6.06 -5.31
N GLN A 149 12.56 7.33 -5.70
CA GLN A 149 11.46 8.24 -5.94
C GLN A 149 11.56 8.73 -7.39
N GLY A 150 10.48 8.58 -8.13
CA GLY A 150 10.29 9.06 -9.48
C GLY A 150 9.20 10.12 -9.56
N LYS A 151 8.88 10.53 -10.78
CA LYS A 151 7.86 11.53 -11.08
C LYS A 151 6.73 10.88 -11.87
N LEU A 152 5.50 11.17 -11.47
CA LEU A 152 4.28 10.79 -12.19
C LEU A 152 3.81 11.96 -13.04
N ALA A 153 3.47 11.69 -14.31
CA ALA A 153 2.68 12.56 -15.17
C ALA A 153 1.54 11.75 -15.80
N TYR A 154 0.30 12.05 -15.44
CA TYR A 154 -0.87 11.30 -15.90
C TYR A 154 -1.95 12.22 -16.44
N GLN A 155 -2.49 11.92 -17.62
CA GLN A 155 -3.56 12.69 -18.24
C GLN A 155 -4.85 11.89 -18.23
N VAL A 156 -5.94 12.56 -17.90
CA VAL A 156 -7.31 12.03 -17.99
C VAL A 156 -8.12 12.91 -18.93
N ASP A 157 -8.84 12.27 -19.84
CA ASP A 157 -9.85 12.87 -20.69
C ASP A 157 -11.22 12.37 -20.17
N PHE A 158 -11.92 13.23 -19.42
CA PHE A 158 -13.20 12.89 -18.81
C PHE A 158 -14.31 12.79 -19.86
N ASP A 159 -14.20 13.52 -20.98
CA ASP A 159 -15.16 13.43 -22.09
C ASP A 159 -15.09 12.05 -22.76
N LYS A 160 -13.87 11.52 -22.91
CA LYS A 160 -13.63 10.17 -23.47
C LYS A 160 -13.63 9.06 -22.43
N ARG A 161 -13.69 9.42 -21.14
CA ARG A 161 -13.58 8.52 -19.99
C ARG A 161 -12.35 7.60 -20.08
N GLU A 162 -11.21 8.15 -20.42
CA GLU A 162 -9.95 7.42 -20.55
C GLU A 162 -8.77 8.20 -19.94
N GLY A 163 -7.70 7.50 -19.57
CA GLY A 163 -6.47 8.12 -19.09
C GLY A 163 -5.24 7.31 -19.45
N SER A 164 -4.09 7.99 -19.46
CA SER A 164 -2.76 7.42 -19.74
C SER A 164 -1.67 8.32 -19.17
N GLY A 165 -0.45 7.82 -19.02
CA GLY A 165 0.62 8.64 -18.46
C GLY A 165 1.99 7.99 -18.54
N SER A 166 2.91 8.53 -17.74
CA SER A 166 4.27 8.03 -17.62
C SER A 166 4.81 8.21 -16.20
N ILE A 167 5.76 7.35 -15.85
CA ILE A 167 6.58 7.49 -14.65
C ILE A 167 8.04 7.54 -15.09
N THR A 168 8.79 8.48 -14.55
CA THR A 168 10.23 8.68 -14.84
C THR A 168 11.05 8.73 -13.55
N GLY A 169 12.37 8.55 -13.64
CA GLY A 169 13.28 8.69 -12.48
C GLY A 169 13.39 7.44 -11.59
N LEU A 170 12.81 6.32 -11.99
CA LEU A 170 13.03 5.01 -11.36
C LEU A 170 14.05 4.23 -12.21
N HIS A 171 15.34 4.38 -11.91
CA HIS A 171 16.43 3.97 -12.80
C HIS A 171 16.35 2.50 -13.28
N ASN A 172 15.86 1.59 -12.44
CA ASN A 172 15.75 0.17 -12.79
C ASN A 172 14.69 -0.11 -13.87
N TYR A 173 13.75 0.81 -14.08
CA TYR A 173 12.62 0.63 -14.99
C TYR A 173 12.65 1.56 -16.21
N GLY A 174 13.65 2.45 -16.30
CA GLY A 174 13.66 3.50 -17.32
C GLY A 174 12.41 4.36 -17.23
N ASP A 175 11.94 4.85 -18.38
CA ASP A 175 10.64 5.51 -18.47
C ASP A 175 9.55 4.44 -18.55
N ILE A 176 8.65 4.45 -17.59
CA ILE A 176 7.49 3.56 -17.55
C ILE A 176 6.34 4.26 -18.26
N THR A 177 5.76 3.62 -19.26
CA THR A 177 4.52 4.04 -19.92
C THR A 177 3.33 3.41 -19.22
N LEU A 178 2.36 4.24 -18.82
CA LEU A 178 1.05 3.82 -18.33
C LEU A 178 0.07 3.90 -19.49
N HIS A 179 -0.24 2.76 -20.10
CA HIS A 179 -1.03 2.71 -21.32
C HIS A 179 -2.47 3.19 -21.11
N LYS A 180 -3.05 3.71 -22.18
CA LYS A 180 -4.44 4.15 -22.22
C LYS A 180 -5.40 3.08 -21.70
N ALA A 181 -6.26 3.46 -20.78
CA ALA A 181 -7.33 2.63 -20.25
C ALA A 181 -8.55 3.46 -19.84
N ALA A 182 -9.69 2.79 -19.71
CA ALA A 182 -10.98 3.42 -19.42
C ALA A 182 -11.18 3.69 -17.92
N ILE A 183 -11.96 4.72 -17.60
CA ILE A 183 -12.46 4.99 -16.26
C ILE A 183 -13.54 3.96 -15.91
N GLY A 184 -13.40 3.33 -14.75
CA GLY A 184 -14.34 2.32 -14.25
C GLY A 184 -14.22 2.10 -12.74
N LYS A 185 -15.02 1.17 -12.21
CA LYS A 185 -14.89 0.72 -10.82
C LYS A 185 -13.63 -0.12 -10.70
N GLN A 186 -12.84 0.17 -9.67
CA GLN A 186 -11.58 -0.50 -9.36
C GLN A 186 -11.66 -1.11 -7.97
N VAL A 187 -11.11 -2.31 -7.84
CA VAL A 187 -10.87 -3.00 -6.57
C VAL A 187 -9.38 -3.29 -6.51
N PHE A 188 -8.72 -2.71 -5.51
CA PHE A 188 -7.30 -2.88 -5.27
C PHE A 188 -7.12 -3.99 -4.24
N GLN A 189 -6.38 -5.01 -4.65
CA GLN A 189 -6.14 -6.21 -3.84
C GLN A 189 -4.73 -6.19 -3.32
N GLU A 190 -4.55 -6.74 -2.12
CA GLU A 190 -3.22 -7.04 -1.61
C GLU A 190 -2.50 -7.90 -2.64
N VAL A 191 -1.30 -7.45 -3.00
CA VAL A 191 -0.54 -8.11 -4.06
C VAL A 191 0.13 -9.36 -3.49
N HIS A 192 0.54 -9.35 -2.22
CA HIS A 192 1.12 -10.50 -1.52
C HIS A 192 0.94 -10.39 0.01
N ASN A 193 -0.06 -11.02 0.61
CA ASN A 193 0.11 -11.44 2.01
C ASN A 193 0.75 -12.83 2.07
N SER A 194 1.42 -13.12 3.17
CA SER A 194 2.12 -14.38 3.43
C SER A 194 1.21 -15.62 3.42
N TYR A 195 -0.11 -15.42 3.33
CA TYR A 195 -1.15 -16.44 3.38
C TYR A 195 -1.81 -16.70 2.02
N GLY A 196 -1.40 -16.00 0.95
CA GLY A 196 -1.95 -16.17 -0.40
C GLY A 196 -3.38 -15.64 -0.58
N ASP A 197 -3.89 -14.89 0.39
CA ASP A 197 -5.20 -14.26 0.33
C ASP A 197 -5.09 -12.92 -0.43
N ARG A 198 -6.05 -12.64 -1.32
CA ARG A 198 -6.08 -11.42 -2.14
C ARG A 198 -7.17 -10.50 -1.64
N SER A 199 -7.07 -10.14 -0.36
CA SER A 199 -8.05 -9.29 0.29
C SER A 199 -8.04 -7.89 -0.33
N PRO A 200 -9.20 -7.32 -0.67
CA PRO A 200 -9.27 -5.97 -1.20
C PRO A 200 -8.96 -4.96 -0.09
N PHE A 201 -7.91 -4.17 -0.24
CA PHE A 201 -7.55 -3.12 0.72
C PHE A 201 -8.12 -1.74 0.34
N ALA A 202 -8.53 -1.55 -0.92
CA ALA A 202 -9.19 -0.33 -1.38
C ALA A 202 -10.12 -0.58 -2.57
N GLU A 203 -11.05 0.33 -2.78
CA GLU A 203 -11.95 0.34 -3.94
C GLU A 203 -12.28 1.78 -4.32
N GLY A 204 -12.68 2.03 -5.56
CA GLY A 204 -13.10 3.37 -5.98
C GLY A 204 -13.32 3.49 -7.48
N ILE A 205 -13.75 4.67 -7.93
CA ILE A 205 -13.73 4.98 -9.35
C ILE A 205 -12.31 5.35 -9.74
N GLY A 206 -11.83 4.79 -10.83
CA GLY A 206 -10.41 4.80 -11.17
C GLY A 206 -10.13 4.26 -12.56
N ILE A 207 -8.87 3.96 -12.85
CA ILE A 207 -8.40 3.41 -14.13
C ILE A 207 -7.46 2.25 -13.84
N GLN A 208 -7.63 1.14 -14.54
CA GLN A 208 -6.68 0.02 -14.56
C GLN A 208 -6.27 -0.28 -16.00
N GLY A 209 -4.97 -0.40 -16.23
CA GLY A 209 -4.42 -0.61 -17.56
C GLY A 209 -3.08 -1.35 -17.55
N LYS A 210 -2.51 -1.54 -18.73
CA LYS A 210 -1.16 -2.11 -18.87
C LYS A 210 -0.10 -1.06 -18.56
N ALA A 211 1.03 -1.50 -18.01
CA ALA A 211 2.24 -0.70 -17.89
C ALA A 211 3.39 -1.38 -18.64
N SER A 212 4.29 -0.58 -19.22
CA SER A 212 5.51 -1.08 -19.86
C SER A 212 6.70 -0.21 -19.49
N GLY A 213 7.88 -0.81 -19.43
CA GLY A 213 9.13 -0.17 -19.04
C GLY A 213 10.24 -1.21 -19.03
N ASN A 214 11.47 -0.79 -18.73
CA ASN A 214 12.57 -1.74 -18.54
C ASN A 214 12.25 -2.63 -17.34
N ASN A 215 12.58 -3.92 -17.43
CA ASN A 215 12.37 -4.90 -16.35
C ASN A 215 10.92 -5.05 -15.86
N LEU A 216 9.93 -4.47 -16.55
CA LEU A 216 8.52 -4.75 -16.38
C LEU A 216 8.10 -5.87 -17.32
N ARG A 217 7.48 -6.92 -16.79
CA ARG A 217 6.98 -8.11 -17.49
C ARG A 217 5.50 -8.24 -17.19
N ASP A 218 4.65 -8.12 -18.21
CA ASP A 218 3.19 -8.18 -18.06
C ASP A 218 2.64 -7.26 -16.96
N ALA A 219 3.27 -6.10 -16.79
CA ALA A 219 2.91 -5.18 -15.73
C ALA A 219 1.55 -4.53 -15.99
N THR A 220 0.83 -4.29 -14.91
CA THR A 220 -0.42 -3.52 -14.90
C THR A 220 -0.27 -2.34 -13.95
N TYR A 221 -1.16 -1.36 -14.07
CA TYR A 221 -1.30 -0.30 -13.09
C TYR A 221 -2.77 -0.14 -12.76
N GLY A 222 -3.03 0.32 -11.54
CA GLY A 222 -4.34 0.74 -11.09
C GLY A 222 -4.23 2.05 -10.32
N LEU A 223 -5.20 2.95 -10.50
CA LEU A 223 -5.34 4.16 -9.70
C LEU A 223 -6.81 4.47 -9.44
N ALA A 224 -7.09 5.14 -8.32
CA ALA A 224 -8.39 5.68 -7.98
C ALA A 224 -8.35 7.20 -7.88
N PHE A 225 -9.53 7.83 -8.11
CA PHE A 225 -9.73 9.26 -7.98
C PHE A 225 -10.14 9.64 -6.56
N PHE A 226 -9.58 10.74 -6.08
CA PHE A 226 -9.84 11.29 -4.75
C PHE A 226 -10.18 12.77 -4.83
N GLY A 227 -11.01 13.18 -3.89
CA GLY A 227 -11.58 14.51 -3.74
C GLY A 227 -12.90 14.70 -4.49
N PRO A 228 -13.73 15.68 -4.09
CA PRO A 228 -15.04 15.94 -4.69
C PRO A 228 -15.00 16.19 -6.19
N GLN A 229 -13.87 16.69 -6.69
CA GLN A 229 -13.66 17.00 -8.10
C GLN A 229 -12.63 16.10 -8.78
N ALA A 230 -12.25 14.96 -8.20
CA ALA A 230 -11.09 14.20 -8.70
C ALA A 230 -9.84 15.09 -8.77
N GLU A 231 -9.55 15.80 -7.68
CA GLU A 231 -8.36 16.65 -7.54
C GLU A 231 -7.08 15.79 -7.51
N GLU A 232 -7.20 14.54 -7.10
CA GLU A 232 -6.08 13.64 -6.85
C GLU A 232 -6.29 12.25 -7.41
N ILE A 233 -5.16 11.60 -7.69
CA ILE A 233 -5.07 10.18 -8.00
C ILE A 233 -4.10 9.49 -7.03
N ALA A 234 -4.38 8.25 -6.68
CA ALA A 234 -3.54 7.39 -5.87
C ALA A 234 -3.68 5.94 -6.37
N GLY A 235 -2.57 5.22 -6.42
CA GLY A 235 -2.51 3.92 -7.06
C GLY A 235 -1.17 3.21 -6.93
N TYR A 236 -0.96 2.21 -7.78
CA TYR A 236 0.31 1.53 -7.94
C TYR A 236 0.47 0.92 -9.34
N VAL A 237 1.73 0.62 -9.69
CA VAL A 237 2.11 -0.31 -10.76
C VAL A 237 2.47 -1.64 -10.11
N GLU A 238 1.98 -2.73 -10.69
CA GLU A 238 2.30 -4.11 -10.33
C GLU A 238 2.97 -4.78 -11.52
N ASN A 239 4.18 -5.29 -11.28
CA ASN A 239 4.91 -6.13 -12.22
C ASN A 239 4.35 -7.56 -12.19
N GLY A 240 4.40 -8.27 -13.32
CA GLY A 240 3.84 -9.61 -13.44
C GLY A 240 4.44 -10.62 -12.47
N GLN A 241 3.71 -11.70 -12.24
CA GLN A 241 3.98 -12.76 -11.25
C GLN A 241 5.28 -13.54 -11.49
N ASP A 242 5.94 -13.37 -12.63
CA ASP A 242 7.27 -13.96 -12.90
C ASP A 242 8.44 -13.04 -12.51
N SER A 243 8.15 -11.82 -12.04
CA SER A 243 9.17 -10.85 -11.63
C SER A 243 9.64 -11.09 -10.19
N PRO A 244 10.89 -10.75 -9.83
CA PRO A 244 11.36 -10.84 -8.44
C PRO A 244 10.43 -10.08 -7.50
N ILE A 245 10.01 -10.73 -6.40
CA ILE A 245 9.01 -10.17 -5.46
C ILE A 245 9.43 -8.78 -4.95
N ARG A 246 10.74 -8.55 -4.76
CA ARG A 246 11.30 -7.28 -4.26
C ARG A 246 11.11 -6.10 -5.21
N ASP A 247 10.83 -6.34 -6.49
CA ASP A 247 10.72 -5.32 -7.54
C ASP A 247 9.32 -5.28 -8.18
N ARG A 248 8.31 -5.87 -7.53
CA ARG A 248 6.95 -5.99 -8.07
C ARG A 248 6.12 -4.72 -7.99
N ILE A 249 6.32 -3.89 -6.97
CA ILE A 249 5.38 -2.82 -6.64
C ILE A 249 6.03 -1.44 -6.71
N ILE A 250 5.33 -0.51 -7.35
CA ILE A 250 5.65 0.91 -7.38
C ILE A 250 4.39 1.68 -6.97
N GLY A 251 4.40 2.33 -5.82
CA GLY A 251 3.33 3.25 -5.42
C GLY A 251 3.32 4.51 -6.27
N LEU A 252 2.15 5.09 -6.51
CA LEU A 252 2.03 6.35 -7.25
C LEU A 252 0.91 7.22 -6.70
N GLY A 253 1.08 8.54 -6.79
CA GLY A 253 0.00 9.49 -6.57
C GLY A 253 0.31 10.83 -7.22
N GLY A 254 -0.74 11.60 -7.48
CA GLY A 254 -0.61 12.92 -8.10
C GLY A 254 -1.84 13.78 -7.90
N LYS A 255 -1.69 15.05 -8.21
CA LYS A 255 -2.74 16.08 -8.11
C LYS A 255 -2.74 16.96 -9.35
N ARG A 256 -3.90 17.55 -9.64
CA ARG A 256 -4.12 18.49 -10.75
C ARG A 256 -4.36 19.92 -10.28
#